data_AF-A0A7K6B5P7-F1
#
_entry.id   AF-A0A7K6B5P7-F1
#
_cell.length_a   1.000
_cell.length_b   1.000
_cell.length_c   1.000
_cell.angle_alpha   90.00
_cell.angle_beta   90.00
_cell.angle_gamma   90.00
#
_symmetry.space_group_name_H-M   'P 1'
#
loop_
_entity.id
_entity.type
_entity.pdbx_description
1 polymer ?
#
loop_
_entity_poly.entity_id
_entity_poly.type
_entity_poly.pdbx_seq_one_letter_code
_entity_poly.pdbx_strand_id
1 'polypeptide(L)'
;GSLGMDLATAIDITLLDNRPHKVPTGVVGPLLINGQPYGALLLGRSSSSLKGLFLLPRVIEKDYTGEISIILQTSFPSVHVPKGSRMAQVVPLQQITDNRSVLAHEHGSGSLGSTGGLALLTVSLATRAEVTISIDHEGEHKTLLAFLDTGADISIIS
;
A
#
# COMPACT_ATOMS: atom_id res chain seq x y z
N GLY A 1 -15.37 7.98 26.55
CA GLY A 1 -15.83 7.65 25.19
C GLY A 1 -14.66 7.16 24.37
N SER A 2 -14.88 6.26 23.41
CA SER A 2 -13.84 5.85 22.46
C SER A 2 -13.65 6.93 21.39
N LEU A 3 -12.40 7.13 20.94
CA LEU A 3 -12.07 8.12 19.91
C LEU A 3 -12.38 7.62 18.50
N GLY A 4 -12.18 6.32 18.24
CA GLY A 4 -12.38 5.70 16.93
C GLY A 4 -13.48 4.63 16.92
N MET A 5 -13.91 4.28 15.72
CA MET A 5 -14.82 3.18 15.43
C MET A 5 -14.01 2.01 14.85
N ASP A 6 -14.13 0.82 15.45
CA ASP A 6 -13.37 -0.35 15.01
C ASP A 6 -13.83 -0.84 13.63
N LEU A 7 -12.89 -1.18 12.74
CA LEU A 7 -13.15 -1.86 11.48
C LEU A 7 -12.64 -3.30 11.53
N ALA A 8 -13.48 -4.21 11.04
CA ALA A 8 -13.19 -5.63 10.94
C ALA A 8 -12.81 -6.03 9.51
N THR A 9 -12.01 -7.09 9.38
CA THR A 9 -11.73 -7.70 8.07
C THR A 9 -13.01 -8.34 7.51
N ALA A 10 -13.27 -8.17 6.21
CA ALA A 10 -14.41 -8.80 5.54
C ALA A 10 -14.11 -10.24 5.06
N ILE A 11 -12.83 -10.60 5.02
CA ILE A 11 -12.34 -11.90 4.54
C ILE A 11 -11.30 -12.48 5.50
N ASP A 12 -11.09 -13.78 5.38
CA ASP A 12 -9.91 -14.47 5.88
C ASP A 12 -8.71 -14.10 5.01
N ILE A 13 -7.56 -13.84 5.64
CA ILE A 13 -6.31 -13.57 4.93
C ILE A 13 -5.14 -14.27 5.63
N THR A 14 -4.21 -14.77 4.83
CA THR A 14 -2.91 -15.24 5.29
C THR A 14 -1.82 -14.37 4.69
N LEU A 15 -1.06 -13.69 5.54
CA LEU A 15 0.11 -12.91 5.15
C LEU A 15 1.31 -13.84 5.08
N LEU A 16 1.81 -14.11 3.87
CA LEU A 16 2.91 -15.04 3.62
C LEU A 16 4.28 -14.37 3.64
N ASP A 17 4.31 -13.04 3.50
CA ASP A 17 5.53 -12.23 3.50
C ASP A 17 5.29 -10.90 4.24
N ASN A 18 6.31 -10.05 4.25
CA ASN A 18 6.26 -8.74 4.90
C ASN A 18 5.70 -7.63 4.01
N ARG A 19 5.20 -7.94 2.80
CA ARG A 19 4.69 -6.93 1.89
C ARG A 19 3.33 -6.40 2.37
N PRO A 20 2.96 -5.16 2.02
CA PRO A 20 1.63 -4.64 2.32
C PRO A 20 0.55 -5.34 1.50
N HIS A 21 -0.54 -5.74 2.15
CA HIS A 21 -1.70 -6.40 1.55
C HIS A 21 -2.94 -5.54 1.75
N LYS A 22 -3.70 -5.31 0.67
CA LYS A 22 -5.00 -4.66 0.74
C LYS A 22 -6.05 -5.66 1.22
N VAL A 23 -6.70 -5.36 2.35
CA VAL A 23 -7.75 -6.20 2.94
C VAL A 23 -9.07 -5.43 2.97
N PRO A 24 -10.14 -5.96 2.38
CA PRO A 24 -11.46 -5.34 2.42
C PRO A 24 -12.04 -5.35 3.84
N THR A 25 -12.88 -4.35 4.15
CA THR A 25 -13.64 -4.29 5.41
C THR A 25 -15.14 -4.46 5.20
N GLY A 26 -15.61 -4.41 3.95
CA GLY A 26 -17.03 -4.41 3.60
C GLY A 26 -17.72 -3.08 3.92
N VAL A 27 -17.02 -2.11 4.50
CA VAL A 27 -17.57 -0.77 4.77
C VAL A 27 -17.33 0.12 3.58
N VAL A 28 -18.42 0.69 3.04
CA VAL A 28 -18.40 1.59 1.89
C VAL A 28 -18.64 3.01 2.39
N GLY A 29 -17.88 3.96 1.87
CA GLY A 29 -18.06 5.37 2.19
C GLY A 29 -19.27 6.00 1.48
N PRO A 30 -19.63 7.25 1.80
CA PRO A 30 -18.94 8.14 2.74
C PRO A 30 -19.13 7.71 4.20
N LEU A 31 -18.18 8.07 5.07
CA LEU A 31 -18.29 7.79 6.51
C LEU A 31 -19.35 8.71 7.13
N LEU A 32 -20.54 8.17 7.42
CA LEU A 32 -21.64 8.92 8.00
C LEU A 32 -21.66 8.80 9.53
N ILE A 33 -21.66 9.93 10.22
CA ILE A 33 -21.84 10.02 11.68
C ILE A 33 -23.01 10.96 11.93
N ASN A 34 -24.05 10.46 12.60
CA ASN A 34 -25.31 11.17 12.81
C ASN A 34 -25.90 11.74 11.51
N GLY A 35 -25.78 10.99 10.41
CA GLY A 35 -26.27 11.36 9.08
C GLY A 35 -25.41 12.39 8.32
N GLN A 36 -24.27 12.82 8.87
CA GLN A 36 -23.36 13.76 8.22
C GLN A 36 -22.07 13.06 7.75
N PRO A 37 -21.55 13.40 6.56
CA PRO A 37 -20.30 12.82 6.06
C PRO A 37 -19.09 13.44 6.74
N TYR A 38 -18.10 12.61 7.08
CA TYR A 38 -16.83 13.01 7.69
C TYR A 38 -15.64 12.45 6.92
N GLY A 39 -14.58 13.25 6.81
CA GLY A 39 -13.25 12.73 6.56
C GLY A 39 -12.72 12.01 7.82
N ALA A 40 -11.81 11.06 7.64
CA ALA A 40 -11.29 10.27 8.76
C ALA A 40 -9.86 9.81 8.56
N LEU A 41 -9.19 9.49 9.67
CA LEU A 41 -7.91 8.81 9.69
C LEU A 41 -8.11 7.33 10.02
N LEU A 42 -7.68 6.46 9.13
CA LEU A 42 -7.64 5.02 9.33
C LEU A 42 -6.31 4.63 10.00
N LEU A 43 -6.40 4.03 11.18
CA LEU A 43 -5.24 3.65 12.00
C LEU A 43 -5.33 2.18 12.44
N GLY A 44 -4.17 1.56 12.65
CA GLY A 44 -4.09 0.27 13.32
C GLY A 44 -4.47 0.36 14.80
N ARG A 45 -5.02 -0.73 15.35
CA ARG A 45 -5.25 -0.87 16.80
C ARG A 45 -3.98 -1.30 17.49
N SER A 46 -3.75 -0.83 18.72
CA SER A 46 -2.58 -1.22 19.53
C SER A 46 -2.46 -2.72 19.74
N SER A 47 -3.59 -3.43 19.86
CA SER A 47 -3.64 -4.89 19.99
C SER A 47 -3.16 -5.64 18.74
N SER A 48 -3.27 -5.03 17.56
CA SER A 48 -2.71 -5.56 16.31
C SER A 48 -1.19 -5.38 16.29
N SER A 49 -0.70 -4.20 16.67
CA SER A 49 0.73 -3.88 16.69
C SER A 49 1.53 -4.81 17.61
N LEU A 50 0.98 -5.18 18.77
CA LEU A 50 1.62 -6.15 19.69
C LEU A 50 1.78 -7.55 19.08
N LYS A 51 0.98 -7.90 18.07
CA LYS A 51 1.07 -9.17 17.33
C LYS A 51 1.99 -9.06 16.11
N GLY A 52 2.72 -7.96 15.96
CA GLY A 52 3.53 -7.68 14.78
C GLY A 52 2.70 -7.46 13.51
N LEU A 53 1.43 -7.06 13.64
CA LEU A 53 0.56 -6.67 12.54
C LEU A 53 0.46 -5.14 12.50
N PHE A 54 0.94 -4.54 11.41
CA PHE A 54 0.94 -3.10 11.23
C PHE A 54 -0.01 -2.72 10.12
N LEU A 55 -0.75 -1.63 10.33
CA LEU A 55 -1.53 -1.02 9.27
C LEU A 55 -0.80 0.23 8.79
N LEU A 56 -0.74 0.40 7.47
CA LEU A 56 -0.33 1.69 6.91
C LEU A 56 -1.46 2.71 7.14
N PRO A 57 -1.19 3.84 7.81
CA PRO A 57 -2.18 4.89 8.00
C PRO A 57 -2.73 5.40 6.67
N ARG A 58 -4.00 5.77 6.65
CA ARG A 58 -4.65 6.32 5.46
C ARG A 58 -5.63 7.42 5.82
N VAL A 59 -5.63 8.50 5.04
CA VAL A 59 -6.68 9.51 5.06
C VAL A 59 -7.84 9.03 4.19
N ILE A 60 -9.05 9.14 4.74
CA ILE A 60 -10.31 8.88 4.05
C ILE A 60 -10.97 10.24 3.85
N GLU A 61 -11.16 10.62 2.59
CA GLU A 61 -11.84 11.86 2.24
C GLU A 61 -13.33 11.79 2.60
N LYS A 62 -13.93 12.94 2.89
CA LYS A 62 -15.34 13.07 3.30
C LYS A 62 -16.31 12.58 2.23
N ASP A 63 -15.97 12.79 0.97
CA ASP A 63 -16.74 12.40 -0.22
C ASP A 63 -16.30 11.04 -0.79
N TYR A 64 -15.41 10.31 -0.11
CA TYR A 64 -14.96 9.00 -0.58
C TYR A 64 -16.14 8.01 -0.63
N THR A 65 -16.49 7.53 -1.81
CA THR A 65 -17.61 6.60 -2.04
C THR A 65 -17.19 5.14 -2.20
N GLY A 66 -15.88 4.89 -2.21
CA GLY A 66 -15.34 3.54 -2.37
C GLY A 66 -15.40 2.70 -1.09
N GLU A 67 -14.99 1.44 -1.22
CA GLU A 67 -14.79 0.58 -0.05
C GLU A 67 -13.58 1.07 0.78
N ILE A 68 -13.75 1.17 2.10
CA ILE A 68 -12.69 1.44 3.05
C ILE A 68 -11.89 0.16 3.25
N SER A 69 -10.82 -0.03 2.49
CA SER A 69 -9.88 -1.15 2.69
C SER A 69 -8.73 -0.74 3.63
N ILE A 70 -8.26 -1.70 4.42
CA ILE A 70 -7.04 -1.56 5.23
C ILE A 70 -5.83 -2.04 4.42
N ILE A 71 -4.67 -1.43 4.62
CA ILE A 71 -3.41 -1.96 4.10
C ILE A 71 -2.64 -2.56 5.28
N LEU A 72 -2.52 -3.88 5.28
CA LEU A 72 -2.00 -4.67 6.38
C LEU A 72 -0.63 -5.27 6.01
N GLN A 73 0.33 -5.22 6.93
CA GLN A 73 1.64 -5.86 6.80
C GLN A 73 1.98 -6.59 8.10
N THR A 74 2.86 -7.58 8.03
CA THR A 74 3.37 -8.27 9.22
C THR A 74 4.90 -8.27 9.25
N SER A 75 5.46 -8.22 10.46
CA SER A 75 6.90 -8.44 10.67
C SER A 75 7.27 -9.92 10.84
N PHE A 76 6.29 -10.81 11.04
CA PHE A 76 6.52 -12.21 11.41
C PHE A 76 5.66 -13.17 10.56
N PRO A 77 5.89 -13.29 9.24
CA PRO A 77 5.16 -14.24 8.41
C PRO A 77 5.47 -15.69 8.80
N SER A 78 4.56 -16.64 8.61
CA SER A 78 3.20 -16.48 8.08
C SER A 78 2.17 -16.18 9.18
N VAL A 79 1.26 -15.23 8.95
CA VAL A 79 0.18 -14.91 9.90
C VAL A 79 -1.18 -15.08 9.25
N HIS A 80 -2.05 -15.88 9.86
CA HIS A 80 -3.47 -15.94 9.49
C HIS A 80 -4.28 -14.93 10.33
N VAL A 81 -5.02 -14.07 9.64
CA VAL A 81 -6.02 -13.17 10.22
C VAL A 81 -7.41 -13.65 9.81
N PRO A 82 -8.23 -14.12 10.76
CA PRO A 82 -9.59 -14.54 10.46
C PRO A 82 -10.49 -13.40 10.00
N LYS A 83 -11.52 -13.71 9.21
CA LYS A 83 -12.63 -12.79 8.95
C LYS A 83 -13.23 -12.26 10.25
N GLY A 84 -13.63 -10.99 10.27
CA GLY A 84 -14.22 -10.35 11.44
C GLY A 84 -13.19 -9.82 12.45
N SER A 85 -11.89 -9.97 12.16
CA SER A 85 -10.83 -9.46 13.04
C SER A 85 -10.84 -7.93 13.05
N ARG A 86 -11.15 -7.33 14.21
CA ARG A 86 -11.09 -5.88 14.44
C ARG A 86 -9.64 -5.41 14.52
N MET A 87 -9.05 -5.08 13.38
CA MET A 87 -7.61 -4.77 13.24
C MET A 87 -7.33 -3.28 13.11
N ALA A 88 -8.32 -2.50 12.67
CA ALA A 88 -8.20 -1.07 12.43
C ALA A 88 -9.26 -0.29 13.20
N GLN A 89 -9.09 1.02 13.25
CA GLN A 89 -10.11 1.97 13.68
C GLN A 89 -10.11 3.17 12.75
N VAL A 90 -11.29 3.75 12.52
CA VAL A 90 -11.43 5.05 11.89
C VAL A 90 -11.62 6.12 12.96
N VAL A 91 -10.82 7.18 12.88
CA VAL A 91 -10.92 8.36 13.74
C VAL A 91 -11.45 9.51 12.88
N PRO A 92 -12.70 9.94 13.07
CA PRO A 92 -13.29 11.05 12.34
C PRO A 92 -12.55 12.35 12.64
N LEU A 93 -12.33 13.17 11.62
CA LEU A 93 -11.63 14.44 11.75
C LEU A 93 -12.56 15.61 11.40
N GLN A 94 -12.38 16.73 12.09
CA GLN A 94 -12.96 18.00 11.65
C GLN A 94 -12.20 18.50 10.42
N GLN A 95 -12.89 18.74 9.31
CA GLN A 95 -12.28 19.31 8.11
C GLN A 95 -12.09 20.81 8.28
N ILE A 96 -10.84 21.23 8.46
CA ILE A 96 -10.46 22.65 8.62
C ILE A 96 -10.28 23.32 7.24
N THR A 97 -10.22 22.51 6.17
CA THR A 97 -10.02 22.94 4.79
C THR A 97 -11.30 23.37 4.05
N ASP A 98 -12.49 23.18 4.64
CA ASP A 98 -13.78 23.52 4.00
C ASP A 98 -13.88 25.01 3.60
N ASN A 99 -13.07 25.90 4.18
CA ASN A 99 -13.00 27.33 3.86
C ASN A 99 -11.90 27.72 2.85
N ARG A 100 -11.11 26.77 2.34
CA ARG A 100 -10.10 27.05 1.31
C ARG A 100 -10.60 26.49 -0.01
N SER A 101 -11.00 27.39 -0.91
CA SER A 101 -11.27 27.09 -2.33
C SER A 101 -9.99 26.61 -3.02
N VAL A 102 -9.61 25.36 -2.77
CA VAL A 102 -8.60 24.65 -3.54
C VAL A 102 -9.38 23.59 -4.31
N LEU A 103 -9.76 23.97 -5.54
CA LEU A 103 -10.27 23.14 -6.63
C LEU A 103 -10.91 21.82 -6.17
N ALA A 104 -12.24 21.84 -6.05
CA ALA A 104 -13.04 20.63 -5.84
C ALA A 104 -12.79 19.64 -6.98
N HIS A 105 -11.83 18.74 -6.79
CA HIS A 105 -11.75 17.51 -7.54
C HIS A 105 -12.67 16.53 -6.83
N GLU A 106 -13.79 16.16 -7.47
CA GLU A 106 -14.64 15.08 -6.98
C GLU A 106 -13.81 13.79 -7.02
N HIS A 107 -13.43 13.29 -5.84
CA HIS A 107 -12.53 12.12 -5.74
C HIS A 107 -13.24 10.80 -6.09
N GLY A 108 -14.58 10.81 -6.23
CA GLY A 108 -15.38 9.69 -6.69
C GLY A 108 -15.05 8.38 -5.96
N SER A 109 -14.76 7.32 -6.72
CA SER A 109 -14.28 6.03 -6.22
C SER A 109 -12.76 5.87 -6.29
N GLY A 110 -12.02 6.96 -6.56
CA GLY A 110 -10.57 6.95 -6.70
C GLY A 110 -9.88 6.46 -5.42
N SER A 111 -9.06 5.40 -5.54
CA SER A 111 -8.40 4.76 -4.39
C SER A 111 -6.91 5.14 -4.29
N LEU A 112 -6.14 4.45 -3.43
CA LEU A 112 -4.71 4.69 -3.21
C LEU A 112 -3.95 4.99 -4.50
N GLY A 113 -3.36 6.19 -4.61
CA GLY A 113 -2.57 6.61 -5.76
C GLY A 113 -3.36 7.28 -6.90
N SER A 114 -4.67 7.51 -6.77
CA SER A 114 -5.49 8.10 -7.84
C SER A 114 -5.19 9.58 -8.16
N THR A 115 -4.49 10.30 -7.27
CA THR A 115 -4.16 11.73 -7.43
C THR A 115 -2.67 12.03 -7.54
N GLY A 116 -1.80 11.02 -7.53
CA GLY A 116 -0.35 11.20 -7.68
C GLY A 116 0.13 10.45 -8.92
N GLY A 117 0.89 11.12 -9.79
CA GLY A 117 1.59 10.43 -10.88
C GLY A 117 2.30 9.19 -10.32
N LEU A 118 2.15 8.06 -11.00
CA LEU A 118 2.74 6.79 -10.58
C LEU A 118 4.20 7.04 -10.19
N ALA A 119 4.55 6.73 -8.94
CA ALA A 119 5.95 6.49 -8.62
C ALA A 119 6.36 5.26 -9.44
N LEU A 120 6.93 5.51 -10.63
CA LEU A 120 7.51 4.47 -11.47
C LEU A 120 8.71 3.90 -10.69
N LEU A 121 8.45 2.83 -9.94
CA LEU A 121 9.49 2.01 -9.31
C LEU A 121 10.31 1.21 -10.34
N THR A 122 9.95 1.33 -11.62
CA THR A 122 10.68 0.76 -12.75
C THR A 122 11.61 1.83 -13.33
N VAL A 123 12.91 1.61 -13.19
CA VAL A 123 13.93 2.35 -13.94
C VAL A 123 13.92 1.83 -15.37
N SER A 124 13.97 2.73 -16.36
CA SER A 124 14.07 2.33 -17.76
C SER A 124 15.35 1.51 -17.97
N LEU A 125 15.27 0.39 -18.70
CA LEU A 125 16.45 -0.40 -19.06
C LEU A 125 17.50 0.44 -19.83
N ALA A 126 17.07 1.49 -20.54
CA ALA A 126 17.96 2.42 -21.24
C ALA A 126 18.87 3.26 -20.31
N THR A 127 18.61 3.25 -19.00
CA THR A 127 19.39 4.01 -18.01
C THR A 127 20.25 3.12 -17.11
N ARG A 128 20.30 1.79 -17.37
CA ARG A 128 21.16 0.85 -16.64
C ARG A 128 22.61 0.98 -17.12
N ALA A 129 23.57 0.84 -16.20
CA ALA A 129 24.98 0.83 -16.57
C ALA A 129 25.30 -0.46 -17.36
N GLU A 130 25.80 -0.30 -18.58
CA GLU A 130 26.31 -1.38 -19.41
C GLU A 130 27.82 -1.51 -19.16
N VAL A 131 28.29 -2.74 -18.99
CA VAL A 131 29.71 -3.08 -18.87
C VAL A 131 30.10 -4.03 -20.00
N THR A 132 31.19 -3.70 -20.67
CA THR A 132 31.79 -4.61 -21.65
C THR A 132 32.60 -5.66 -20.92
N ILE A 133 32.23 -6.93 -21.09
CA ILE A 133 32.92 -8.08 -20.51
C ILE A 133 33.65 -8.82 -21.62
N SER A 134 34.89 -9.22 -21.33
CA SER A 134 35.68 -10.10 -22.18
C SER A 134 35.76 -11.47 -21.54
N ILE A 135 35.39 -12.51 -22.30
CA ILE A 135 35.49 -13.91 -21.90
C ILE A 135 36.60 -14.55 -22.74
N ASP A 136 37.54 -15.19 -22.07
CA ASP A 136 38.59 -16.01 -22.67
C ASP A 136 38.33 -17.48 -22.30
N HIS A 137 38.23 -18.34 -23.31
CA HIS A 137 38.11 -19.78 -23.11
C HIS A 137 38.82 -20.55 -24.24
N GLU A 138 39.73 -21.44 -23.86
CA GLU A 138 40.52 -22.27 -24.78
C GLU A 138 41.20 -21.47 -25.92
N GLY A 139 41.62 -20.24 -25.65
CA GLY A 139 42.27 -19.37 -26.63
C GLY A 139 41.32 -18.64 -27.57
N GLU A 140 40.00 -18.82 -27.43
CA GLU A 140 39.01 -17.93 -28.01
C GLU A 140 38.70 -16.77 -27.06
N HIS A 141 38.80 -15.55 -27.60
CA HIS A 141 38.44 -14.33 -26.88
C HIS A 141 37.16 -13.73 -27.48
N LYS A 142 36.12 -13.59 -26.66
CA LYS A 142 34.85 -12.97 -27.06
C LYS A 142 34.50 -11.82 -26.13
N THR A 143 34.05 -10.73 -26.73
CA THR A 143 33.62 -9.54 -26.01
C THR A 143 32.11 -9.38 -26.17
N LEU A 144 31.43 -9.19 -25.04
CA LEU A 144 29.99 -8.98 -24.98
C LEU A 144 29.66 -7.81 -24.07
N LEU A 145 28.54 -7.17 -24.36
CA LEU A 145 28.01 -6.07 -23.59
C LEU A 145 26.96 -6.62 -22.62
N ALA A 146 27.19 -6.41 -21.31
CA ALA A 146 26.36 -6.94 -20.24
C ALA A 146 25.78 -5.81 -19.40
N PHE A 147 24.54 -5.96 -18.93
CA PHE A 147 23.95 -5.02 -17.98
C PHE A 147 24.46 -5.30 -16.57
N LEU A 148 24.89 -4.26 -15.85
CA LEU A 148 25.28 -4.37 -14.45
C LEU A 148 24.01 -4.50 -13.58
N ASP A 149 23.72 -5.70 -13.09
CA ASP A 149 22.65 -5.94 -12.12
C ASP A 149 23.19 -5.79 -10.70
N THR A 150 22.52 -5.00 -9.86
CA THR A 150 22.89 -4.81 -8.45
C THR A 150 22.03 -5.66 -7.49
N GLY A 151 21.20 -6.58 -7.98
CA GLY A 151 20.49 -7.49 -7.08
C GLY A 151 19.59 -8.53 -7.75
N ALA A 152 19.78 -9.78 -7.31
CA ALA A 152 19.12 -11.05 -7.68
C ALA A 152 19.85 -11.86 -8.76
N ASP A 153 20.41 -13.00 -8.33
CA ASP A 153 21.42 -13.81 -9.00
C ASP A 153 20.94 -14.60 -10.22
N ILE A 154 20.64 -13.94 -11.34
CA ILE A 154 20.61 -14.64 -12.65
C ILE A 154 21.19 -13.73 -13.73
N SER A 155 22.40 -14.04 -14.20
CA SER A 155 22.96 -13.47 -15.43
C SER A 155 22.57 -14.35 -16.62
N ILE A 156 21.84 -13.81 -17.58
CA ILE A 156 21.57 -14.48 -18.87
C ILE A 156 22.61 -13.99 -19.86
N ILE A 157 23.37 -14.90 -20.46
CA ILE A 157 24.30 -14.64 -21.56
C ILE A 157 23.67 -15.30 -22.80
N SER A 158 23.38 -14.50 -23.84
CA SER A 158 22.91 -14.97 -25.15
C SER A 158 24.02 -14.91 -26.18
#